data_AF-A0A2S2CX47-F1
#
_entry.id   AF-A0A2S2CX47-F1
#
_cell.length_a   1.000
_cell.length_b   1.000
_cell.length_c   1.000
_cell.angle_alpha   90.00
_cell.angle_beta   90.00
_cell.angle_gamma   90.00
#
_symmetry.space_group_name_H-M   'P 1'
#
loop_
_entity.id
_entity.type
_entity.pdbx_description
1 polymer ?
#
loop_
_entity_poly.entity_id
_entity_poly.type
_entity_poly.pdbx_seq_one_letter_code
_entity_poly.pdbx_strand_id
1 'polypeptide(L)'
;MAGRRRKKKGGMLTLILLIIPAALIVLPTSMLFAVGMIPTIVAYVVDRDPEKTAPITVGGLNFCGCMPFAIQLWKHNHTIGAAAKLLADPVSWLVMYGAAAVGWGIYYAVPPLVAGIEVSRAEKRVEVLKQKKVALVQEWGPDVAGDFYDDSGGPEPGMEEAQAAG
;
A
#
# COMPACT_ATOMS: atom_id res chain seq x y z
N MET A 1 -21.03 20.78 -14.47
CA MET A 1 -22.01 19.90 -13.78
C MET A 1 -21.51 18.46 -13.86
N ALA A 2 -21.06 17.86 -12.75
CA ALA A 2 -20.47 16.53 -12.75
C ALA A 2 -21.56 15.43 -12.76
N GLY A 3 -21.55 14.59 -13.79
CA GLY A 3 -22.49 13.49 -13.98
C GLY A 3 -22.32 12.37 -12.94
N ARG A 4 -23.33 12.18 -12.09
CA ARG A 4 -23.39 11.13 -11.08
C ARG A 4 -23.65 9.78 -11.77
N ARG A 5 -22.61 8.95 -11.97
CA ARG A 5 -22.74 7.58 -12.52
C ARG A 5 -23.69 6.76 -11.63
N ARG A 6 -24.89 6.41 -12.15
CA ARG A 6 -25.82 5.48 -11.51
C ARG A 6 -25.20 4.08 -11.46
N LYS A 7 -24.82 3.59 -10.27
CA LYS A 7 -24.49 2.17 -10.06
C LYS A 7 -25.68 1.31 -10.46
N LYS A 8 -25.51 0.41 -11.45
CA LYS A 8 -26.54 -0.55 -11.87
C LYS A 8 -26.83 -1.53 -10.74
N LYS A 9 -27.93 -1.33 -10.01
CA LYS A 9 -28.40 -2.23 -8.94
C LYS A 9 -28.64 -3.67 -9.40
N GLY A 10 -28.90 -3.88 -10.70
CA GLY A 10 -29.15 -5.22 -11.27
C GLY A 10 -27.97 -6.19 -11.13
N GLY A 11 -26.72 -5.73 -11.35
CA GLY A 11 -25.54 -6.60 -11.26
C GLY A 11 -25.22 -7.07 -9.84
N MET A 12 -25.51 -6.23 -8.83
CA MET A 12 -25.37 -6.59 -7.43
C MET A 12 -26.41 -7.66 -7.03
N LEU A 13 -27.66 -7.50 -7.47
CA LEU A 13 -28.73 -8.45 -7.17
C LEU A 13 -28.45 -9.83 -7.78
N THR A 14 -27.95 -9.87 -9.01
CA THR A 14 -27.55 -11.12 -9.68
C THR A 14 -26.38 -11.82 -9.00
N LEU A 15 -25.41 -11.05 -8.48
CA LEU A 15 -24.28 -11.61 -7.72
C LEU A 15 -24.75 -12.22 -6.40
N ILE A 16 -25.61 -11.52 -5.67
CA ILE A 16 -26.17 -12.00 -4.40
C ILE A 16 -27.01 -13.27 -4.62
N LEU A 17 -27.85 -13.28 -5.66
CA LEU A 17 -28.68 -14.43 -6.04
C LEU A 17 -27.85 -15.69 -6.37
N LEU A 18 -26.64 -15.53 -6.92
CA LEU A 18 -25.76 -16.63 -7.29
C LEU A 18 -24.88 -17.09 -6.12
N ILE A 19 -24.31 -16.16 -5.36
CA ILE A 19 -23.35 -16.45 -4.29
C ILE A 19 -24.02 -17.10 -3.08
N ILE A 20 -25.20 -16.65 -2.67
CA ILE A 20 -25.89 -17.18 -1.49
C ILE A 20 -26.18 -18.69 -1.60
N PRO A 21 -26.85 -19.19 -2.65
CA PRO A 21 -27.11 -20.63 -2.77
C PRO A 21 -25.82 -21.44 -2.95
N ALA A 22 -24.80 -20.90 -3.63
CA ALA A 22 -23.49 -21.56 -3.72
C ALA A 22 -22.81 -21.69 -2.35
N ALA A 23 -22.92 -20.67 -1.49
CA ALA A 23 -22.42 -20.71 -0.12
C ALA A 23 -23.19 -21.72 0.75
N LEU A 24 -24.50 -21.86 0.54
CA LEU A 24 -25.32 -22.86 1.23
C LEU A 24 -24.98 -24.31 0.83
N ILE A 25 -24.41 -24.54 -0.34
CA ILE A 25 -23.93 -25.87 -0.76
C ILE A 25 -22.62 -26.23 -0.05
N VAL A 26 -21.80 -25.22 0.30
CA VAL A 26 -20.48 -25.41 0.93
C VAL A 26 -20.47 -24.88 2.37
N LEU A 27 -21.48 -25.25 3.17
CA LEU A 27 -21.69 -24.74 4.54
C LEU A 27 -20.43 -24.73 5.42
N PRO A 28 -19.63 -25.81 5.51
CA PRO A 28 -18.47 -25.84 6.40
C PRO A 28 -17.42 -24.78 6.01
N THR A 29 -17.18 -24.62 4.72
CA THR A 29 -16.21 -23.66 4.17
C THR A 29 -16.72 -22.23 4.31
N SER A 30 -18.02 -22.01 4.08
CA SER A 30 -18.63 -20.69 4.28
C SER A 30 -18.60 -20.26 5.74
N MET A 31 -18.80 -21.17 6.69
CA MET A 31 -18.69 -20.88 8.12
C MET A 31 -17.24 -20.50 8.50
N LEU A 32 -16.26 -21.25 7.98
CA LEU A 32 -14.84 -20.96 8.19
C LEU A 32 -14.49 -19.55 7.68
N PHE A 33 -14.81 -19.23 6.43
CA PHE A 33 -14.51 -17.90 5.86
C PHE A 33 -15.31 -16.78 6.53
N ALA A 34 -16.54 -17.03 6.98
CA ALA A 34 -17.32 -16.01 7.70
C ALA A 34 -16.60 -15.54 8.98
N VAL A 35 -15.97 -16.46 9.71
CA VAL A 35 -15.22 -16.13 10.94
C VAL A 35 -13.78 -15.70 10.63
N GLY A 36 -13.11 -16.39 9.70
CA GLY A 36 -11.73 -16.09 9.31
C GLY A 36 -11.57 -14.74 8.64
N MET A 37 -12.57 -14.28 7.88
CA MET A 37 -12.50 -13.01 7.13
C MET A 37 -12.95 -11.78 7.94
N ILE A 38 -13.24 -11.91 9.24
CA ILE A 38 -13.61 -10.78 10.11
C ILE A 38 -12.59 -9.63 10.04
N PRO A 39 -11.26 -9.85 10.10
CA PRO A 39 -10.28 -8.78 9.96
C PRO A 39 -10.39 -7.98 8.65
N THR A 40 -10.82 -8.62 7.56
CA THR A 40 -11.03 -7.96 6.26
C THR A 40 -12.25 -7.03 6.30
N ILE A 41 -13.31 -7.46 7.00
CA ILE A 41 -14.50 -6.63 7.24
C ILE A 41 -14.10 -5.41 8.08
N VAL A 42 -13.30 -5.62 9.13
CA VAL A 42 -12.75 -4.54 9.96
C VAL A 42 -11.94 -3.58 9.10
N ALA A 43 -11.05 -4.06 8.23
CA ALA A 43 -10.30 -3.22 7.30
C ALA A 43 -11.23 -2.40 6.40
N TYR A 44 -12.32 -2.98 5.90
CA TYR A 44 -13.29 -2.27 5.05
C TYR A 44 -14.01 -1.12 5.78
N VAL A 45 -14.32 -1.31 7.05
CA VAL A 45 -14.99 -0.32 7.90
C VAL A 45 -14.02 0.76 8.37
N VAL A 46 -12.81 0.39 8.77
CA VAL A 46 -11.81 1.30 9.35
C VAL A 46 -11.13 2.14 8.28
N ASP A 47 -10.91 1.58 7.09
CA ASP A 47 -10.21 2.29 6.03
C ASP A 47 -10.98 3.53 5.58
N ARG A 48 -10.36 4.69 5.73
CA ARG A 48 -10.87 6.00 5.32
C ARG A 48 -10.35 6.43 3.96
N ASP A 49 -9.42 5.69 3.36
CA ASP A 49 -8.89 6.01 2.04
C ASP A 49 -9.98 5.88 0.96
N PRO A 50 -10.04 6.85 0.02
CA PRO A 50 -11.03 6.83 -1.06
C PRO A 50 -10.85 5.62 -1.98
N GLU A 51 -9.63 5.09 -2.09
CA GLU A 51 -9.28 3.95 -2.94
C GLU A 51 -9.48 2.60 -2.26
N LYS A 52 -9.77 2.57 -0.95
CA LYS A 52 -9.97 1.34 -0.17
C LYS A 52 -8.80 0.35 -0.31
N THR A 53 -7.59 0.83 -0.09
CA THR A 53 -6.34 0.04 -0.22
C THR A 53 -6.12 -0.92 0.95
N ALA A 54 -6.61 -0.63 2.16
CA ALA A 54 -6.47 -1.53 3.31
C ALA A 54 -7.27 -2.83 3.13
N PRO A 55 -8.55 -2.81 2.72
CA PRO A 55 -9.35 -4.02 2.48
C PRO A 55 -8.77 -4.92 1.37
N ILE A 56 -8.13 -4.33 0.36
CA ILE A 56 -7.53 -5.08 -0.74
C ILE A 56 -6.29 -5.84 -0.24
N THR A 57 -5.41 -5.14 0.47
CA THR A 57 -4.15 -5.70 0.98
C THR A 57 -4.38 -6.70 2.12
N VAL A 58 -5.11 -6.27 3.17
CA VAL A 58 -5.47 -7.11 4.31
C VAL A 58 -6.37 -8.27 3.87
N GLY A 59 -7.30 -8.02 2.96
CA GLY A 59 -8.22 -9.04 2.47
C GLY A 59 -7.53 -10.16 1.71
N GLY A 60 -6.59 -9.83 0.81
CA GLY A 60 -5.81 -10.83 0.09
C GLY A 60 -4.96 -11.70 1.02
N LEU A 61 -4.27 -11.08 1.97
CA LEU A 61 -3.41 -11.79 2.93
C LEU A 61 -4.21 -12.62 3.93
N ASN A 62 -5.30 -12.07 4.48
CA ASN A 62 -6.19 -12.81 5.37
C ASN A 62 -6.85 -14.00 4.67
N PHE A 63 -7.28 -13.82 3.41
CA PHE A 63 -7.81 -14.92 2.61
C PHE A 63 -6.78 -16.04 2.43
N CYS A 64 -5.53 -15.68 2.11
CA CYS A 64 -4.43 -16.64 2.05
C CYS A 64 -4.22 -17.38 3.40
N GLY A 65 -4.31 -16.67 4.52
CA GLY A 65 -4.23 -17.27 5.86
C GLY A 65 -5.37 -18.25 6.17
N CYS A 66 -6.53 -18.09 5.55
CA CYS A 66 -7.67 -19.01 5.67
C CYS A 66 -7.55 -20.26 4.77
N MET A 67 -6.75 -20.20 3.70
CA MET A 67 -6.68 -21.26 2.69
C MET A 67 -6.20 -22.62 3.20
N PRO A 68 -5.18 -22.73 4.07
CA PRO A 68 -4.75 -24.03 4.60
C PRO A 68 -5.88 -24.80 5.29
N PHE A 69 -6.72 -24.09 6.05
CA PHE A 69 -7.87 -24.64 6.75
C PHE A 69 -9.01 -24.99 5.78
N ALA A 70 -9.25 -24.17 4.77
CA ALA A 70 -10.21 -24.49 3.71
C ALA A 70 -9.81 -25.77 2.95
N ILE A 71 -8.52 -25.89 2.59
CA ILE A 71 -7.99 -27.09 1.93
C ILE A 71 -8.11 -28.32 2.83
N GLN A 72 -7.84 -28.18 4.13
CA GLN A 72 -7.97 -29.30 5.08
C GLN A 72 -9.43 -29.79 5.15
N LEU A 73 -10.38 -28.85 5.18
CA LEU A 73 -11.80 -29.14 5.16
C LEU A 73 -12.25 -29.83 3.86
N TRP A 74 -11.60 -29.48 2.75
CA TRP A 74 -11.84 -30.14 1.47
C TRP A 74 -11.32 -31.56 1.38
N LYS A 75 -10.19 -31.84 2.05
CA LYS A 75 -9.54 -33.17 2.02
C LYS A 75 -10.11 -34.15 3.04
N HIS A 76 -10.55 -33.69 4.21
CA HIS A 76 -10.90 -34.57 5.34
C HIS A 76 -12.41 -34.62 5.65
N ASN A 77 -13.21 -34.61 4.57
CA ASN A 77 -14.68 -34.66 4.56
C ASN A 77 -15.31 -33.32 4.99
N HIS A 78 -16.02 -32.68 4.06
CA HIS A 78 -16.72 -31.39 4.23
C HIS A 78 -17.85 -31.48 5.27
N THR A 79 -17.50 -31.53 6.55
CA THR A 79 -18.45 -31.66 7.65
C THR A 79 -18.43 -30.44 8.56
N ILE A 80 -19.58 -30.12 9.15
CA ILE A 80 -19.70 -29.02 10.11
C ILE A 80 -18.84 -29.29 11.35
N GLY A 81 -18.76 -30.54 11.80
CA GLY A 81 -17.92 -30.93 12.94
C GLY A 81 -16.42 -30.65 12.72
N ALA A 82 -15.91 -30.91 11.52
CA ALA A 82 -14.52 -30.59 11.17
C ALA A 82 -14.28 -29.07 11.15
N ALA A 83 -15.20 -28.29 10.60
CA ALA A 83 -15.11 -26.82 10.62
C ALA A 83 -15.17 -26.26 12.04
N ALA A 84 -16.07 -26.78 12.88
CA ALA A 84 -16.18 -26.38 14.27
C ALA A 84 -14.91 -26.72 15.07
N LYS A 85 -14.28 -27.87 14.80
CA LYS A 85 -13.00 -28.24 15.42
C LYS A 85 -11.88 -27.28 15.03
N LEU A 86 -11.80 -26.88 13.76
CA LEU A 86 -10.84 -25.88 13.30
C LEU A 86 -11.07 -24.51 13.95
N LEU A 87 -12.33 -24.10 14.07
CA LEU A 87 -12.69 -22.83 14.72
C LEU A 87 -12.52 -22.88 16.24
N ALA A 88 -12.51 -24.06 16.87
CA ALA A 88 -12.22 -24.22 18.29
C ALA A 88 -10.72 -24.24 18.60
N ASP A 89 -9.86 -24.43 17.59
CA ASP A 89 -8.42 -24.49 17.76
C ASP A 89 -7.80 -23.08 17.77
N PRO A 90 -7.15 -22.65 18.87
CA PRO A 90 -6.52 -21.32 18.94
C PRO A 90 -5.39 -21.13 17.92
N VAL A 91 -4.74 -22.21 17.46
CA VAL A 91 -3.70 -22.12 16.43
C VAL A 91 -4.30 -21.66 15.10
N SER A 92 -5.51 -22.10 14.78
CA SER A 92 -6.22 -21.67 13.57
C SER A 92 -6.42 -20.15 13.56
N TRP A 93 -6.81 -19.58 14.70
CA TRP A 93 -7.01 -18.14 14.85
C TRP A 93 -5.70 -17.37 14.71
N LEU A 94 -4.63 -17.88 15.33
CA LEU A 94 -3.31 -17.27 15.22
C LEU A 94 -2.83 -17.21 13.78
N VAL A 95 -3.03 -18.26 13.00
CA VAL A 95 -2.62 -18.29 11.58
C VAL A 95 -3.50 -17.36 10.74
N MET A 96 -4.82 -17.46 10.85
CA MET A 96 -5.75 -16.62 10.06
C MET A 96 -5.53 -15.14 10.36
N TYR A 97 -5.55 -14.77 11.65
CA TYR A 97 -5.46 -13.37 12.05
C TYR A 97 -4.02 -12.86 12.03
N GLY A 98 -3.02 -13.73 12.19
CA GLY A 98 -1.62 -13.41 11.96
C GLY A 98 -1.38 -12.99 10.50
N ALA A 99 -1.95 -13.71 9.54
CA ALA A 99 -1.88 -13.31 8.13
C ALA A 99 -2.56 -11.95 7.89
N ALA A 100 -3.71 -11.69 8.53
CA ALA A 100 -4.34 -10.38 8.48
C ALA A 100 -3.48 -9.26 9.11
N ALA A 101 -2.80 -9.55 10.22
CA ALA A 101 -1.90 -8.61 10.89
C ALA A 101 -0.71 -8.25 10.00
N VAL A 102 -0.17 -9.21 9.24
CA VAL A 102 0.86 -8.94 8.22
C VAL A 102 0.32 -8.00 7.14
N GLY A 103 -0.93 -8.19 6.71
CA GLY A 103 -1.58 -7.28 5.77
C GLY A 103 -1.68 -5.84 6.29
N TRP A 104 -2.05 -5.67 7.56
CA TRP A 104 -2.03 -4.36 8.20
C TRP A 104 -0.61 -3.78 8.30
N GLY A 105 0.37 -4.61 8.61
CA GLY A 105 1.78 -4.21 8.61
C GLY A 105 2.22 -3.65 7.25
N ILE A 106 1.85 -4.32 6.15
CA ILE A 106 2.13 -3.83 4.79
C ILE A 106 1.39 -2.52 4.51
N TYR A 107 0.11 -2.43 4.85
CA TYR A 107 -0.68 -1.21 4.65
C TYR A 107 -0.02 0.02 5.30
N TYR A 108 0.52 -0.13 6.51
CA TYR A 108 1.20 0.98 7.20
C TYR A 108 2.67 1.17 6.78
N ALA A 109 3.36 0.12 6.35
CA ALA A 109 4.75 0.21 5.94
C ALA A 109 4.95 0.83 4.55
N VAL A 110 3.98 0.67 3.65
CA VAL A 110 4.09 1.14 2.25
C VAL A 110 4.18 2.68 2.14
N PRO A 111 3.33 3.49 2.80
CA PRO A 111 3.40 4.95 2.67
C PRO A 111 4.76 5.58 3.04
N PRO A 112 5.36 5.30 4.23
CA PRO A 112 6.67 5.86 4.56
C PRO A 112 7.79 5.33 3.66
N LEU A 113 7.69 4.06 3.21
CA LEU A 113 8.66 3.49 2.27
C LEU A 113 8.66 4.23 0.93
N VAL A 114 7.47 4.49 0.37
CA VAL A 114 7.33 5.23 -0.88
C VAL A 114 7.80 6.68 -0.71
N ALA A 115 7.42 7.33 0.39
CA ALA A 115 7.88 8.68 0.69
C ALA A 115 9.42 8.76 0.75
N GLY A 116 10.08 7.80 1.41
CA GLY A 116 11.55 7.75 1.47
C GLY A 116 12.20 7.59 0.09
N ILE A 117 11.65 6.73 -0.76
CA ILE A 117 12.14 6.53 -2.14
C ILE A 117 12.01 7.82 -2.96
N GLU A 118 10.88 8.53 -2.84
CA GLU A 118 10.66 9.78 -3.55
C GLU A 118 11.62 10.89 -3.09
N VAL A 119 11.87 11.00 -1.77
CA VAL A 119 12.85 11.96 -1.23
C VAL A 119 14.26 11.66 -1.78
N SER A 120 14.71 10.40 -1.72
CA SER A 120 16.03 10.04 -2.26
C SER A 120 16.17 10.28 -3.77
N ARG A 121 15.08 10.12 -4.53
CA ARG A 121 15.05 10.46 -5.97
C ARG A 121 15.14 11.96 -6.19
N ALA A 122 14.43 12.75 -5.39
CA ALA A 122 14.46 14.20 -5.44
C ALA A 122 15.86 14.74 -5.13
N GLU A 123 16.51 14.23 -4.09
CA GLU A 123 17.89 14.59 -3.73
C GLU A 123 18.89 14.30 -4.86
N LYS A 124 18.84 13.10 -5.45
CA LYS A 124 19.68 12.76 -6.61
C LYS A 124 19.42 13.68 -7.79
N ARG A 125 18.16 14.06 -8.03
CA ARG A 125 17.81 14.98 -9.11
C ARG A 125 18.37 16.37 -8.84
N VAL A 126 18.30 16.86 -7.60
CA VAL A 126 18.89 18.14 -7.19
C VAL A 126 20.40 18.13 -7.40
N GLU A 127 21.08 17.06 -7.00
CA GLU A 127 22.54 16.92 -7.17
C GLU A 127 22.96 16.98 -8.65
N VAL A 128 22.29 16.22 -9.52
CA VAL A 128 22.54 16.26 -10.97
C VAL A 128 22.30 17.66 -11.54
N LEU A 129 21.28 18.38 -11.06
CA LEU A 129 21.02 19.75 -11.51
C LEU A 129 22.09 20.72 -11.01
N LYS A 130 22.56 20.58 -9.76
CA LYS A 130 23.68 21.37 -9.22
C LYS A 130 24.95 21.16 -10.05
N GLN A 131 25.31 19.91 -10.34
CA GLN A 131 26.48 19.59 -11.17
C GLN A 131 26.39 20.20 -12.57
N LYS A 132 25.21 20.16 -13.20
CA LYS A 132 24.99 20.83 -14.50
C LYS A 132 25.13 22.34 -14.43
N LYS A 133 24.66 22.98 -13.34
CA LYS A 133 24.85 24.41 -13.13
C LYS A 133 26.34 24.75 -12.97
N VAL A 134 27.10 23.98 -12.19
CA VAL A 134 28.56 24.16 -12.06
C VAL A 134 29.26 24.06 -13.41
N ALA A 135 28.94 23.04 -14.21
CA ALA A 135 29.53 22.88 -15.55
C ALA A 135 29.22 24.06 -16.48
N LEU A 136 27.98 24.57 -16.46
CA LEU A 136 27.60 25.74 -17.26
C LEU A 136 28.35 27.01 -16.85
N VAL A 137 28.54 27.23 -15.55
CA VAL A 137 29.32 28.38 -15.04
C VAL A 137 30.79 28.27 -15.45
N GLN A 138 31.36 27.05 -15.45
CA GLN A 138 32.74 26.83 -15.90
C GLN A 138 32.92 27.09 -17.39
N GLU A 139 31.96 26.70 -18.22
CA GLU A 139 32.03 26.86 -19.67
C GLU A 139 31.75 28.30 -20.14
N TRP A 140 30.80 28.98 -19.49
CA TRP A 140 30.27 30.26 -19.97
C TRP A 140 30.60 31.46 -19.08
N GLY A 141 31.27 31.24 -17.95
CA GLY A 141 31.65 32.28 -17.00
C GLY A 141 30.55 32.61 -15.97
N PRO A 142 30.88 33.46 -14.98
CA PRO A 142 30.00 33.78 -13.85
C PRO A 142 28.72 34.54 -14.24
N ASP A 143 28.69 35.21 -15.39
CA ASP A 143 27.52 35.97 -15.86
C ASP A 143 26.27 35.09 -16.09
N VAL A 144 26.46 33.78 -16.28
CA VAL A 144 25.37 32.81 -16.50
C VAL A 144 24.90 32.15 -15.20
N ALA A 145 25.55 32.46 -14.07
CA ALA A 145 25.31 31.80 -12.80
C ALA A 145 24.02 32.24 -12.11
N GLY A 146 23.51 33.45 -12.36
CA GLY A 146 22.34 34.00 -11.64
C GLY A 146 22.48 33.82 -10.11
N ASP A 147 21.41 33.42 -9.43
CA ASP A 147 21.35 33.19 -7.97
C ASP A 147 22.24 32.04 -7.45
N PHE A 148 23.03 31.37 -8.29
CA PHE A 148 23.84 30.21 -7.89
C PHE A 148 24.92 30.55 -6.86
N TYR A 149 25.43 31.79 -6.85
CA TYR A 149 26.43 32.25 -5.90
C TYR A 149 25.84 32.66 -4.54
N ASP A 150 24.58 33.13 -4.48
CA ASP A 150 23.91 33.55 -3.24
C ASP A 150 23.59 32.38 -2.30
N ASP A 151 23.27 31.20 -2.84
CA ASP A 151 22.81 30.04 -2.05
C ASP A 151 23.92 29.01 -1.75
N SER A 152 25.09 29.15 -2.40
CA SER A 152 26.21 28.18 -2.29
C SER A 152 27.37 28.63 -1.40
N GLY A 153 27.33 29.85 -0.84
CA GLY A 153 28.41 30.39 -0.01
C GLY A 153 29.75 30.48 -0.74
N GLY A 154 29.71 30.61 -2.08
CA GLY A 154 30.89 30.86 -2.90
C GLY A 154 31.41 32.29 -2.71
N PRO A 155 32.68 32.57 -3.03
CA PRO A 155 33.25 33.90 -2.85
C PRO A 155 32.43 34.90 -3.68
N GLU A 156 31.98 35.98 -3.06
CA GLU A 156 31.25 37.02 -3.78
C GLU A 156 32.11 37.55 -4.94
N PRO A 157 31.53 37.69 -6.14
CA PRO A 157 32.24 38.18 -7.31
C PRO A 157 32.59 39.64 -7.08
N GLY A 158 33.85 39.89 -6.71
CA GLY A 158 34.38 41.22 -6.40
C GLY A 158 35.46 41.25 -5.32
N MET A 159 35.64 40.19 -4.53
CA MET A 159 36.70 40.17 -3.49
C MET A 159 38.10 39.87 -4.04
N GLU A 160 38.23 39.14 -5.16
CA GLU A 160 39.54 38.90 -5.80
C GLU A 160 40.10 40.18 -6.45
N GLU A 161 39.25 41.04 -7.01
CA GLU A 161 39.70 42.32 -7.60
C GLU A 161 40.13 43.33 -6.52
N ALA A 162 39.54 43.29 -5.32
CA ALA A 162 39.91 44.16 -4.21
C ALA A 162 41.21 43.73 -3.49
N GLN A 163 41.54 42.43 -3.50
CA GLN A 163 42.78 41.90 -2.88
C GLN A 163 43.99 41.94 -3.81
N ALA A 164 43.81 41.95 -5.14
CA ALA A 164 44.90 42.12 -6.10
C ALA A 164 45.34 43.58 -6.29
N ALA A 165 44.61 44.54 -5.70
CA ALA A 165 44.85 45.98 -5.83
C ALA A 165 45.39 46.67 -4.55
N GLY A 166 45.79 45.89 -3.54
CA GLY A 166 46.46 46.36 -2.31
C GLY A 166 47.86 45.81 -2.17
#